data_AF-A0A9D6JNM1-F1
#
_entry.id   AF-A0A9D6JNM1-F1
#
_cell.length_a   1.000
_cell.length_b   1.000
_cell.length_c   1.000
_cell.angle_alpha   90.00
_cell.angle_beta   90.00
_cell.angle_gamma   90.00
#
_symmetry.space_group_name_H-M   'P 1'
#
loop_
_entity.id
_entity.type
_entity.pdbx_description
1 polymer ?
#
loop_
_entity_poly.entity_id
_entity_poly.type
_entity_poly.pdbx_seq_one_letter_code
_entity_poly.pdbx_strand_id
1 'polypeptide(L)'
;MHGNIYCIVVHGNLVSDEIRDELFATGYYMMLSHSKKKKIKTKECEGIVRTNFQRQVFVNIGGVVFIAELETAKAKIAVTYIIRDRDLAGMAESEGGAWLSLEELGQEIPEDRLRPSPIKRLKPAHRLN
;
A
#
# COMPACT_ATOMS: atom_id res chain seq x y z
N MET A 1 15.67 14.59 -7.76
CA MET A 1 15.24 14.16 -6.41
C MET A 1 14.87 12.70 -6.51
N HIS A 2 15.43 11.82 -5.65
CA HIS A 2 15.02 10.41 -5.63
C HIS A 2 13.65 10.33 -4.95
N GLY A 3 12.57 10.31 -5.72
CA GLY A 3 11.22 10.12 -5.19
C GLY A 3 11.14 8.81 -4.40
N ASN A 4 10.50 8.84 -3.23
CA ASN A 4 10.29 7.61 -2.45
C ASN A 4 9.41 6.66 -3.26
N ILE A 5 9.86 5.42 -3.42
CA ILE A 5 9.11 4.39 -4.15
C ILE A 5 8.13 3.76 -3.19
N TYR A 6 6.83 3.91 -3.44
CA TYR A 6 5.84 3.08 -2.79
C TYR A 6 5.73 1.77 -3.57
N CYS A 7 6.25 0.68 -3.03
CA CYS A 7 6.09 -0.62 -3.68
C CYS A 7 4.82 -1.30 -3.16
N ILE A 8 3.89 -1.61 -4.06
CA ILE A 8 2.79 -2.56 -3.89
C ILE A 8 2.89 -3.48 -5.09
N VAL A 9 3.28 -4.74 -4.87
CA VAL A 9 3.11 -5.76 -5.90
C VAL A 9 1.61 -6.00 -6.03
N VAL A 10 1.02 -5.87 -7.22
CA VAL A 10 -0.39 -6.16 -7.46
C VAL A 10 -0.47 -7.17 -8.60
N HIS A 11 -1.01 -8.36 -8.30
CA HIS A 11 -1.61 -9.18 -9.34
C HIS A 11 -2.96 -8.56 -9.72
N GLY A 12 -3.06 -8.00 -10.94
CA GLY A 12 -4.30 -7.49 -11.51
C GLY A 12 -4.33 -5.96 -11.68
N ASN A 13 -4.38 -5.51 -12.93
CA ASN A 13 -4.53 -4.11 -13.37
C ASN A 13 -5.86 -3.44 -12.96
N LEU A 14 -6.57 -3.97 -11.97
CA LEU A 14 -7.96 -3.64 -11.64
C LEU A 14 -8.10 -2.69 -10.44
N VAL A 15 -6.98 -2.20 -9.88
CA VAL A 15 -6.97 -1.43 -8.65
C VAL A 15 -6.53 0.01 -8.93
N SER A 16 -7.40 0.98 -8.62
CA SER A 16 -7.11 2.42 -8.75
C SER A 16 -6.00 2.85 -7.80
N ASP A 17 -5.40 4.01 -8.08
CA ASP A 17 -4.40 4.59 -7.18
C ASP A 17 -4.99 4.93 -5.81
N GLU A 18 -6.27 5.28 -5.73
CA GLU A 18 -6.98 5.58 -4.50
C GLU A 18 -7.08 4.33 -3.60
N ILE A 19 -7.37 3.17 -4.19
CA ILE A 19 -7.35 1.90 -3.44
C ILE A 19 -5.92 1.51 -3.05
N ARG A 20 -4.91 1.75 -3.91
CA ARG A 20 -3.50 1.53 -3.55
C ARG A 20 -3.08 2.37 -2.35
N ASP A 21 -3.45 3.66 -2.35
CA ASP A 21 -3.21 4.60 -1.27
C ASP A 21 -3.82 4.09 0.05
N GLU A 22 -5.07 3.61 0.01
CA GLU A 22 -5.76 3.06 1.18
C GLU A 22 -5.14 1.75 1.69
N LEU A 23 -4.82 0.81 0.78
CA LEU A 23 -4.19 -0.46 1.13
C LEU A 23 -2.83 -0.26 1.78
N PHE A 24 -2.07 0.71 1.28
CA PHE A 24 -0.78 1.08 1.83
C PHE A 24 -0.91 1.67 3.23
N ALA A 25 -1.76 2.69 3.40
CA ALA A 25 -1.97 3.31 4.71
C ALA A 25 -2.52 2.31 5.73
N THR A 26 -3.45 1.45 5.31
CA THR A 26 -3.98 0.35 6.13
C THR A 26 -2.86 -0.58 6.58
N GLY A 27 -2.02 -1.05 5.66
CA GLY A 27 -0.90 -1.92 5.98
C GLY A 27 0.09 -1.25 6.95
N TYR A 28 0.42 0.02 6.70
CA TYR A 28 1.24 0.84 7.58
C TYR A 28 0.70 0.89 9.01
N TYR A 29 -0.58 1.26 9.18
CA TYR A 29 -1.19 1.31 10.51
C TYR A 29 -1.35 -0.07 11.16
N MET A 30 -1.57 -1.12 10.37
CA MET A 30 -1.58 -2.50 10.88
C MET A 30 -0.22 -2.91 11.43
N MET A 31 0.89 -2.50 10.81
CA MET A 31 2.24 -2.72 11.36
C MET A 31 2.48 -1.95 12.65
N LEU A 32 2.11 -0.66 12.70
CA LEU A 32 2.26 0.15 13.92
C LEU A 32 1.46 -0.38 15.10
N SER A 33 0.25 -0.87 14.84
CA SER A 33 -0.66 -1.39 15.86
C SER A 33 -0.51 -2.89 16.13
N HIS A 34 0.39 -3.57 15.42
CA HIS A 34 0.50 -5.04 15.38
C HIS A 34 -0.84 -5.76 15.10
N SER A 35 -1.75 -5.12 14.36
CA SER A 35 -3.03 -5.72 13.99
C SER A 35 -2.89 -6.64 12.77
N LYS A 36 -3.38 -7.89 12.90
CA LYS A 36 -3.35 -8.89 11.83
C LYS A 36 -4.52 -8.79 10.85
N LYS A 37 -5.55 -7.99 11.17
CA LYS A 37 -6.77 -7.86 10.38
C LYS A 37 -7.38 -6.47 10.53
N LYS A 38 -7.72 -5.83 9.41
CA LYS A 38 -8.42 -4.54 9.39
C LYS A 38 -9.50 -4.52 8.31
N LYS A 39 -10.66 -3.97 8.64
CA LYS A 39 -11.69 -3.67 7.63
C LYS A 39 -11.38 -2.33 6.99
N ILE A 40 -11.55 -2.24 5.69
CA ILE A 40 -11.46 -0.99 4.95
C ILE A 40 -12.81 -0.67 4.30
N LYS A 41 -13.15 0.61 4.25
CA LYS A 41 -14.34 1.10 3.55
C LYS A 41 -14.04 2.47 2.98
N THR A 42 -14.03 2.55 1.67
CA THR A 42 -13.82 3.76 0.89
C THR A 42 -15.02 4.01 -0.02
N LYS A 43 -14.97 5.06 -0.83
CA LYS A 43 -15.98 5.29 -1.87
C LYS A 43 -15.88 4.27 -3.02
N GLU A 44 -14.71 3.64 -3.20
CA GLU A 44 -14.43 2.78 -4.35
C GLU A 44 -14.45 1.29 -4.03
N CYS A 45 -14.19 0.93 -2.77
CA CYS A 45 -14.19 -0.45 -2.32
C CYS A 45 -14.50 -0.59 -0.83
N GLU A 46 -14.97 -1.76 -0.44
CA GLU A 46 -15.00 -2.22 0.94
C GLU A 46 -14.40 -3.62 1.05
N GLY A 47 -13.83 -3.96 2.19
CA GLY A 47 -13.16 -5.25 2.31
C GLY A 47 -12.38 -5.47 3.59
N ILE A 48 -11.54 -6.49 3.55
CA ILE A 48 -10.72 -6.92 4.67
C ILE A 48 -9.28 -7.06 4.21
N VAL A 49 -8.37 -6.39 4.92
CA VAL A 49 -6.93 -6.57 4.82
C VAL A 49 -6.48 -7.50 5.95
N ARG A 50 -5.62 -8.46 5.62
CA ARG A 50 -5.02 -9.43 6.54
C ARG A 50 -3.52 -9.49 6.36
N THR A 51 -2.82 -9.78 7.45
CA THR A 51 -1.40 -10.11 7.43
C THR A 51 -1.08 -11.10 8.55
N ASN A 52 -0.10 -11.96 8.30
CA ASN A 52 0.52 -12.78 9.35
C ASN A 52 1.87 -12.19 9.78
N PHE A 53 2.19 -10.96 9.35
CA PHE A 53 3.51 -10.33 9.47
C PHE A 53 4.65 -11.18 8.92
N GLN A 54 4.33 -12.10 8.00
CA GLN A 54 5.33 -12.91 7.33
C GLN A 54 6.13 -12.01 6.39
N ARG A 55 7.46 -12.05 6.55
CA ARG A 55 8.38 -11.43 5.61
C ARG A 55 8.61 -12.36 4.45
N GLN A 56 8.49 -11.83 3.23
CA GLN A 56 8.85 -12.55 2.02
C GLN A 56 9.69 -11.66 1.12
N VAL A 57 10.53 -12.30 0.32
CA VAL A 57 11.33 -11.66 -0.72
C VAL A 57 10.81 -12.13 -2.06
N PHE A 58 10.31 -11.20 -2.87
CA PHE A 58 9.91 -11.46 -4.24
C PHE A 58 10.88 -10.77 -5.19
N VAL A 59 11.65 -11.59 -5.93
CA VAL A 59 12.72 -11.18 -6.84
C VAL A 59 13.80 -10.37 -6.13
N ASN A 60 13.55 -9.09 -5.84
CA ASN A 60 14.45 -8.16 -5.15
C ASN A 60 13.71 -7.23 -4.15
N ILE A 61 12.42 -7.48 -3.89
CA ILE A 61 11.61 -6.71 -2.95
C ILE A 61 11.38 -7.57 -1.70
N GLY A 62 11.99 -7.17 -0.59
CA GLY A 62 11.75 -7.75 0.73
C GLY A 62 10.81 -6.88 1.56
N GLY A 63 9.81 -7.48 2.19
CA GLY A 63 8.89 -6.76 3.06
C GLY A 63 7.84 -7.64 3.72
N VAL A 64 6.90 -7.00 4.41
CA VAL A 64 5.75 -7.66 5.04
C VAL A 64 4.65 -7.86 4.01
N VAL A 65 4.13 -9.09 3.94
CA VAL A 65 3.06 -9.47 3.01
C VAL A 65 1.69 -9.15 3.61
N PHE A 66 0.83 -8.57 2.78
CA PHE A 66 -0.57 -8.29 3.06
C PHE A 66 -1.45 -8.92 1.99
N ILE A 67 -2.64 -9.35 2.40
CA ILE A 67 -3.66 -9.88 1.52
C ILE A 67 -4.94 -9.11 1.78
N ALA A 68 -5.51 -8.50 0.74
CA ALA A 68 -6.78 -7.80 0.79
C ALA A 68 -7.83 -8.52 -0.04
N GLU A 69 -8.98 -8.76 0.57
CA GLU A 69 -10.19 -9.23 -0.12
C GLU A 69 -11.14 -8.03 -0.20
N LEU A 70 -11.34 -7.49 -1.40
CA LEU A 70 -12.09 -6.26 -1.64
C LEU A 70 -13.29 -6.52 -2.54
N GLU A 71 -14.37 -5.78 -2.28
CA GLU A 71 -15.54 -5.68 -3.12
C GLU A 71 -15.60 -4.25 -3.68
N THR A 72 -15.54 -4.16 -5.01
CA THR A 72 -15.70 -2.90 -5.76
C THR A 72 -17.07 -2.87 -6.43
N ALA A 73 -17.47 -1.72 -6.97
CA ALA A 73 -18.70 -1.63 -7.76
C ALA A 73 -18.74 -2.56 -8.98
N LYS A 74 -17.58 -3.03 -9.46
CA LYS A 74 -17.46 -3.86 -10.67
C LYS A 74 -17.27 -5.34 -10.37
N ALA A 75 -16.49 -5.67 -9.33
CA ALA A 75 -16.09 -7.03 -9.03
C ALA A 75 -15.53 -7.19 -7.60
N LYS A 76 -15.49 -8.44 -7.16
CA LYS A 76 -14.67 -8.88 -6.02
C LYS A 76 -13.26 -9.14 -6.49
N ILE A 77 -12.28 -8.56 -5.79
CA ILE A 77 -10.86 -8.65 -6.13
C ILE A 77 -10.06 -9.10 -4.91
N ALA A 78 -9.06 -9.93 -5.14
CA ALA A 78 -8.07 -10.32 -4.13
C ALA A 78 -6.73 -9.68 -4.51
N VAL A 79 -6.12 -8.96 -3.58
CA VAL A 79 -4.87 -8.23 -3.79
C VAL A 79 -3.84 -8.74 -2.80
N THR A 80 -2.73 -9.29 -3.29
CA THR A 80 -1.56 -9.59 -2.46
C THR A 80 -0.51 -8.54 -2.73
N TYR A 81 -0.06 -7.85 -1.68
CA TYR A 81 0.90 -6.78 -1.78
C TYR A 81 1.95 -6.83 -0.66
N ILE A 82 3.05 -6.11 -0.85
CA ILE A 82 4.21 -6.10 0.05
C ILE A 82 4.49 -4.67 0.43
N ILE A 83 4.74 -4.40 1.71
CA ILE A 83 5.30 -3.12 2.16
C ILE A 83 6.72 -3.38 2.65
N ARG A 84 7.72 -2.67 2.10
CA ARG A 84 9.13 -2.87 2.48
C ARG A 84 9.42 -2.22 3.84
N ASP A 85 10.29 -2.84 4.63
CA ASP A 85 10.66 -2.30 5.94
C ASP A 85 11.33 -0.92 5.84
N ARG A 86 12.16 -0.70 4.81
CA ARG A 86 12.82 0.60 4.55
C ARG A 86 11.83 1.73 4.24
N ASP A 87 10.69 1.37 3.66
CA ASP A 87 9.63 2.30 3.30
C ASP A 87 8.84 2.72 4.54
N LEU A 88 8.90 1.97 5.63
CA LEU A 88 8.19 2.32 6.88
C LEU A 88 8.87 3.45 7.63
N ALA A 89 10.21 3.41 7.70
CA ALA A 89 10.99 4.38 8.46
C ALA A 89 11.02 5.76 7.78
N GLY A 90 11.16 5.80 6.45
CA GLY A 90 11.26 7.07 5.72
C GLY A 90 9.93 7.77 5.43
N MET A 91 8.78 7.10 5.60
CA MET A 91 7.52 7.61 5.04
C MET A 91 6.56 8.33 5.99
N ALA A 92 6.81 8.25 7.30
CA ALA A 92 6.28 9.27 8.20
C ALA A 92 6.80 10.67 7.81
N GLU A 93 8.02 10.73 7.30
CA GLU A 93 8.72 11.96 6.94
C GLU A 93 8.58 12.33 5.46
N SER A 94 8.36 11.35 4.57
CA SER A 94 8.18 11.57 3.11
C SER A 94 7.02 12.50 2.77
N GLU A 95 7.25 13.46 1.87
CA GLU A 95 6.21 14.32 1.28
C GLU A 95 5.36 13.59 0.23
N GLY A 96 5.92 12.57 -0.45
CA GLY A 96 5.25 11.88 -1.55
C GLY A 96 6.13 10.87 -2.29
N GLY A 97 5.62 10.37 -3.40
CA GLY A 97 6.23 9.29 -4.18
C GLY A 97 5.27 8.72 -5.22
N ALA A 98 5.64 7.61 -5.87
CA ALA A 98 4.81 6.99 -6.91
C ALA A 98 4.62 5.48 -6.68
N TRP A 99 3.50 4.96 -7.19
CA TRP A 99 3.25 3.52 -7.31
C TRP A 99 4.01 2.97 -8.52
N LEU A 100 4.86 1.97 -8.27
CA LEU A 100 5.60 1.26 -9.31
C LEU A 100 5.22 -0.22 -9.33
N SER A 101 5.00 -0.74 -10.53
CA SER A 101 4.94 -2.18 -10.78
C SER A 101 6.33 -2.82 -10.71
N LEU A 102 6.39 -4.16 -10.76
CA LEU A 102 7.64 -4.90 -10.76
C LEU A 102 8.54 -4.53 -11.95
N GLU A 103 7.94 -4.23 -13.11
CA GLU A 103 8.63 -3.92 -14.37
C GLU A 103 9.25 -2.52 -14.36
N GLU A 104 8.70 -1.61 -13.55
CA GLU A 104 9.13 -0.21 -13.45
C GLU A 104 10.19 0.00 -12.36
N LEU A 105 10.60 -1.06 -11.65
CA LEU A 105 11.59 -0.95 -10.60
C LEU A 105 12.96 -0.55 -11.16
N GLY A 106 13.53 0.50 -10.58
CA GLY A 106 14.85 1.04 -10.97
C GLY A 106 14.78 2.02 -12.14
N GLN A 107 13.58 2.31 -12.65
CA GLN A 107 13.37 3.38 -13.63
C GLN A 107 13.22 4.74 -12.94
N GLU A 108 13.54 5.81 -13.66
CA GLU A 108 13.27 7.18 -13.21
C GLU A 108 11.77 7.42 -13.14
N ILE A 109 11.30 8.05 -12.07
CA ILE A 109 9.88 8.31 -11.84
C ILE A 109 9.53 9.65 -12.49
N PRO A 110 8.61 9.68 -13.47
CA PRO A 110 8.09 10.93 -14.04
C PRO A 110 7.46 11.82 -12.97
N GLU A 111 7.69 13.13 -13.03
CA GLU A 111 7.18 14.08 -12.03
C GLU A 111 5.64 14.10 -11.95
N ASP A 112 4.95 13.87 -13.07
CA ASP A 112 3.49 13.80 -13.16
C ASP A 112 2.89 12.57 -12.46
N ARG A 113 3.71 11.58 -12.12
CA ARG A 113 3.32 10.39 -11.35
C ARG A 113 3.58 10.53 -9.85
N LEU A 114 4.20 11.63 -9.42
CA LEU A 114 4.42 11.88 -8.00
C LEU A 114 3.08 12.23 -7.34
N ARG A 115 2.80 11.50 -6.25
CA ARG A 115 1.59 11.64 -5.44
C ARG A 115 1.98 12.03 -4.01
N PRO A 116 1.14 12.79 -3.31
CA PRO A 116 1.36 13.09 -1.90
C PRO A 116 1.32 11.81 -1.05
N SER A 117 2.02 11.83 0.08
CA SER A 117 2.10 10.66 0.95
C SER A 117 0.72 10.17 1.40
N PRO A 118 0.35 8.89 1.13
CA PRO A 118 -0.92 8.32 1.57
C PRO A 118 -1.11 8.40 3.09
N ILE A 119 -0.02 8.24 3.85
CA ILE A 119 -0.04 8.30 5.32
C ILE A 119 -0.34 9.72 5.83
N LYS A 120 0.20 10.76 5.17
CA LYS A 120 -0.06 12.16 5.54
C LYS A 120 -1.46 12.61 5.10
N ARG A 121 -1.91 12.12 3.94
CA ARG A 121 -3.22 12.48 3.35
C ARG A 121 -4.38 11.80 4.09
N LEU A 122 -4.25 10.52 4.39
CA LEU A 122 -5.26 9.76 5.10
C LEU A 122 -5.12 10.07 6.59
N LYS A 123 -5.82 11.12 7.03
CA LYS A 123 -5.89 11.50 8.45
C LYS A 123 -6.22 10.28 9.31
N PRO A 124 -5.77 10.25 10.56
CA PRO A 124 -5.95 9.14 11.49
C PRO A 124 -7.40 8.97 11.98
N ALA A 125 -8.41 9.00 11.10
CA ALA A 125 -9.73 8.44 11.41
C ALA A 125 -9.66 6.92 11.66
N HIS A 126 -8.49 6.31 11.44
CA HIS A 126 -8.13 4.94 11.79
C HIS A 126 -7.40 4.80 13.16
N ARG A 127 -7.12 5.90 13.89
CA ARG A 127 -6.59 5.81 15.26
C ARG A 127 -7.67 5.24 16.17
N LEU A 128 -7.52 3.97 16.50
CA LEU A 128 -8.08 3.36 17.71
C LEU A 128 -9.62 3.33 17.76
N ASN A 129 -10.19 2.37 17.03
CA ASN A 129 -11.30 1.58 17.58
C ASN A 129 -10.76 0.18 17.86
#